data_AF-A0A229UFV5-F1
#
_entry.id   AF-A0A229UFV5-F1
#
_cell.length_a   1.000
_cell.length_b   1.000
_cell.length_c   1.000
_cell.angle_alpha   90.00
_cell.angle_beta   90.00
_cell.angle_gamma   90.00
#
_symmetry.space_group_name_H-M   'P 1'
#
loop_
_entity.id
_entity.type
_entity.pdbx_description
1 polymer ?
#
loop_
_entity_poly.entity_id
_entity_poly.type
_entity_poly.pdbx_seq_one_letter_code
_entity_poly.pdbx_strand_id
1 'polypeptide(L)'
;MSAWRRIALNLFCDLRFQFNQREDTIYSLLAFLRDRLIEAHNNNDFDELDKIYNYAEWCFNQYRRSHYLHNAICVGFYEHLVEYEITRKAIPYRIKPYIFEDVKTLLEWMLRKNKELYKKLIEEYNGVNNTNFEC
;
A
#
# COMPACT_ATOMS: atom_id res chain seq x y z
N MET A 1 1.29 17.81 15.79
CA MET A 1 0.95 16.48 15.27
C MET A 1 1.40 16.41 13.81
N SER A 2 2.02 15.31 13.36
CA SER A 2 2.46 15.17 11.97
C SER A 2 1.27 15.17 10.99
N ALA A 3 1.52 15.57 9.74
CA ALA A 3 0.46 15.65 8.72
C ALA A 3 -0.19 14.28 8.45
N TRP A 4 0.62 13.22 8.33
CA TRP A 4 0.14 11.85 8.11
C TRP A 4 -0.82 11.41 9.23
N ARG A 5 -0.46 11.66 10.50
CA ARG A 5 -1.28 11.25 11.65
C ARG A 5 -2.61 11.99 11.65
N ARG A 6 -2.58 13.30 11.41
CA ARG A 6 -3.81 14.10 11.36
C ARG A 6 -4.77 13.61 10.27
N ILE A 7 -4.26 13.26 9.08
CA ILE A 7 -5.09 12.77 7.98
C ILE A 7 -5.63 11.38 8.31
N ALA A 8 -4.80 10.47 8.81
CA ALA A 8 -5.23 9.14 9.22
C ALA A 8 -6.34 9.20 10.27
N LEU A 9 -6.19 10.02 11.32
CA LEU A 9 -7.20 10.17 12.38
C LEU A 9 -8.51 10.84 11.89
N ASN A 10 -8.49 11.51 10.75
CA ASN A 10 -9.70 12.05 10.12
C ASN A 10 -10.40 11.00 9.25
N LEU A 11 -9.65 10.17 8.54
CA LEU A 11 -10.19 9.11 7.68
C LEU A 11 -10.66 7.90 8.48
N PHE A 12 -9.92 7.52 9.52
CA PHE A 12 -10.15 6.36 10.37
C PHE A 12 -10.43 6.85 11.78
N CYS A 13 -11.68 7.26 12.03
CA CYS A 13 -12.07 7.89 13.30
C CYS A 13 -11.92 6.96 14.50
N ASP A 14 -12.06 5.65 14.29
CA ASP A 14 -11.83 4.60 15.26
C ASP A 14 -10.36 4.54 15.75
N LEU A 15 -9.41 4.99 14.91
CA LEU A 15 -7.99 5.06 15.29
C LEU A 15 -7.67 6.14 16.31
N ARG A 16 -8.59 7.09 16.58
CA ARG A 16 -8.36 8.16 17.56
C ARG A 16 -8.13 7.64 18.97
N PHE A 17 -8.61 6.44 19.28
CA PHE A 17 -8.42 5.82 20.58
C PHE A 17 -7.21 4.88 20.62
N GLN A 18 -6.75 4.40 19.46
CA GLN A 18 -5.64 3.45 19.34
C GLN A 18 -4.28 4.13 19.08
N PHE A 19 -4.26 5.22 18.29
CA PHE A 19 -3.04 5.90 17.84
C PHE A 19 -2.90 7.33 18.39
N ASN A 20 -3.19 7.50 19.70
CA ASN A 20 -3.15 8.79 20.37
C ASN A 20 -1.86 9.02 21.20
N GLN A 21 -0.94 8.05 21.20
CA GLN A 21 0.29 8.13 21.99
C GLN A 21 1.41 8.78 21.18
N ARG A 22 2.36 9.43 21.88
CA ARG A 22 3.52 10.05 21.21
C ARG A 22 4.43 9.04 20.51
N GLU A 23 4.43 7.80 20.98
CA GLU A 23 5.30 6.72 20.53
C GLU A 23 4.79 6.00 19.27
N ASP A 24 3.53 6.22 18.91
CA ASP A 24 2.97 5.69 17.68
C ASP A 24 3.79 6.12 16.49
N THR A 25 4.14 5.21 15.59
CA THR A 25 4.92 5.51 14.40
C THR A 25 4.04 5.42 13.16
N ILE A 26 4.53 5.94 12.04
CA ILE A 26 3.86 5.66 10.76
C ILE A 26 3.83 4.16 10.48
N TYR A 27 4.87 3.41 10.86
CA TYR A 27 4.94 1.96 10.63
C TYR A 27 3.90 1.18 11.42
N SER A 28 3.61 1.55 12.67
CA SER A 28 2.54 0.89 13.44
C SER A 28 1.17 1.17 12.82
N LEU A 29 0.93 2.39 12.32
CA LEU A 29 -0.28 2.71 11.56
C LEU A 29 -0.37 1.88 10.28
N LEU A 30 0.71 1.79 9.49
CA LEU A 30 0.70 1.06 8.23
C LEU A 30 0.46 -0.43 8.44
N ALA A 31 1.05 -1.05 9.47
CA ALA A 31 0.77 -2.43 9.82
C ALA A 31 -0.74 -2.65 10.08
N PHE A 32 -1.34 -1.78 10.87
CA PHE A 32 -2.78 -1.83 11.15
C PHE A 32 -3.64 -1.63 9.89
N LEU A 33 -3.28 -0.69 9.02
CA LEU A 33 -4.00 -0.47 7.76
C LEU A 33 -3.91 -1.67 6.81
N ARG A 34 -2.82 -2.46 6.85
CA ARG A 34 -2.73 -3.71 6.06
C ARG A 34 -3.71 -4.76 6.57
N ASP A 35 -3.84 -4.92 7.89
CA ASP A 35 -4.80 -5.86 8.46
C ASP A 35 -6.23 -5.48 8.06
N ARG A 36 -6.57 -4.19 8.17
CA ARG A 36 -7.87 -3.66 7.71
C ARG A 36 -8.07 -3.80 6.20
N LEU A 37 -7.02 -3.64 5.40
CA LEU A 37 -7.11 -3.81 3.95
C LEU A 37 -7.54 -5.24 3.59
N ILE A 38 -6.97 -6.24 4.27
CA ILE A 38 -7.33 -7.65 4.05
C ILE A 38 -8.79 -7.90 4.44
N GLU A 39 -9.22 -7.39 5.60
CA GLU A 39 -10.60 -7.50 6.05
C GLU A 39 -11.58 -6.83 5.07
N ALA A 40 -11.26 -5.63 4.61
CA ALA A 40 -12.06 -4.89 3.65
C ALA A 40 -12.19 -5.63 2.32
N HIS A 41 -11.12 -6.25 1.82
CA HIS A 41 -11.20 -7.11 0.64
C HIS A 41 -12.08 -8.34 0.86
N ASN A 42 -11.95 -9.02 2.01
CA ASN A 42 -12.78 -10.19 2.32
C ASN A 42 -14.28 -9.85 2.42
N ASN A 43 -14.59 -8.66 2.91
CA ASN A 43 -15.96 -8.18 3.09
C ASN A 43 -16.53 -7.44 1.86
N ASN A 44 -15.74 -7.26 0.80
CA ASN A 44 -16.07 -6.37 -0.33
C ASN A 44 -16.43 -4.94 0.11
N ASP A 45 -15.77 -4.43 1.15
CA ASP A 45 -15.97 -3.07 1.64
C ASP A 45 -15.20 -2.08 0.75
N PHE A 46 -15.79 -1.75 -0.39
CA PHE A 46 -15.16 -0.88 -1.37
C PHE A 46 -14.89 0.53 -0.85
N ASP A 47 -15.72 1.05 0.04
CA ASP A 47 -15.53 2.37 0.65
C ASP A 47 -14.28 2.38 1.53
N GLU A 48 -14.05 1.32 2.29
CA GLU A 48 -12.86 1.20 3.14
C GLU A 48 -11.60 0.95 2.32
N LEU A 49 -11.68 0.13 1.27
CA LEU A 49 -10.59 -0.06 0.31
C LEU A 49 -10.17 1.28 -0.31
N ASP A 50 -11.13 2.07 -0.78
CA ASP A 50 -10.86 3.36 -1.40
C ASP A 50 -10.19 4.32 -0.41
N LYS A 51 -10.64 4.39 0.84
CA LYS A 51 -9.98 5.22 1.87
C LYS A 51 -8.52 4.80 2.08
N ILE A 52 -8.26 3.50 2.24
CA ILE A 52 -6.92 2.98 2.51
C ILE A 52 -5.99 3.24 1.32
N TYR A 53 -6.40 2.90 0.10
CA TYR A 53 -5.57 3.12 -1.09
C TYR A 53 -5.33 4.62 -1.37
N ASN A 54 -6.34 5.47 -1.20
CA ASN A 54 -6.18 6.92 -1.35
C ASN A 54 -5.23 7.51 -0.30
N TYR A 55 -5.28 7.03 0.95
CA TYR A 55 -4.35 7.43 1.99
C TYR A 55 -2.91 6.97 1.68
N ALA A 56 -2.74 5.74 1.20
CA ALA A 56 -1.43 5.20 0.79
C ALA A 56 -0.84 6.03 -0.36
N GLU A 57 -1.63 6.31 -1.40
CA GLU A 57 -1.21 7.16 -2.51
C GLU A 57 -0.85 8.57 -2.04
N TRP A 58 -1.64 9.15 -1.13
CA TRP A 58 -1.31 10.46 -0.56
C TRP A 58 0.06 10.42 0.13
N CYS A 59 0.34 9.40 0.94
CA CYS A 59 1.63 9.22 1.61
C CYS A 59 2.77 9.10 0.59
N PHE A 60 2.57 8.34 -0.48
CA PHE A 60 3.55 8.11 -1.53
C PHE A 60 3.94 9.42 -2.22
N ASN A 61 2.94 10.24 -2.53
CA ASN A 61 3.12 11.55 -3.17
C ASN A 61 3.77 12.60 -2.26
N GLN A 62 4.10 12.30 -1.00
CA GLN A 62 4.81 13.22 -0.12
C GLN A 62 6.34 13.22 -0.31
N TYR A 63 6.90 12.52 -1.31
CA TYR A 63 8.36 12.41 -1.50
C TYR A 63 9.11 13.75 -1.46
N ARG A 64 8.57 14.82 -2.06
CA ARG A 64 9.19 16.18 -2.05
C ARG A 64 9.17 16.85 -0.68
N ARG A 65 8.27 16.44 0.21
CA ARG A 65 8.05 17.04 1.53
C ARG A 65 8.64 16.19 2.65
N SER A 66 8.65 14.87 2.47
CA SER A 66 9.11 13.92 3.47
C SER A 66 9.52 12.60 2.79
N HIS A 67 10.82 12.46 2.54
CA HIS A 67 11.40 11.19 2.11
C HIS A 67 11.12 10.06 3.11
N TYR A 68 11.09 10.37 4.41
CA TYR A 68 10.74 9.41 5.44
C TYR A 68 9.33 8.83 5.25
N LEU A 69 8.32 9.67 4.99
CA LEU A 69 6.95 9.22 4.79
C LEU A 69 6.79 8.42 3.49
N HIS A 70 7.44 8.89 2.42
CA HIS A 70 7.47 8.17 1.14
C HIS A 70 8.12 6.78 1.31
N ASN A 71 9.31 6.72 1.92
CA ASN A 71 9.97 5.44 2.17
C ASN A 71 9.11 4.54 3.06
N ALA A 72 8.53 5.10 4.13
CA ALA A 72 7.69 4.34 5.05
C ALA A 72 6.48 3.71 4.35
N ILE A 73 5.81 4.40 3.42
CA ILE A 73 4.70 3.79 2.68
C ILE A 73 5.18 2.73 1.67
N CYS A 74 6.33 2.93 1.03
CA CYS A 74 6.89 1.95 0.09
C CYS A 74 7.20 0.63 0.79
N VAL A 75 8.00 0.65 1.86
CA VAL A 75 8.43 -0.57 2.57
C VAL A 75 7.43 -1.03 3.64
N GLY A 76 6.61 -0.13 4.16
CA GLY A 76 5.64 -0.44 5.21
C GLY A 76 4.25 -0.81 4.71
N PHE A 77 3.92 -0.57 3.43
CA PHE A 77 2.61 -0.87 2.89
C PHE A 77 2.68 -1.55 1.52
N TYR A 78 3.24 -0.89 0.49
CA TYR A 78 3.24 -1.42 -0.87
C TYR A 78 4.03 -2.73 -1.00
N GLU A 79 5.22 -2.81 -0.40
CA GLU A 79 6.07 -4.01 -0.37
C GLU A 79 5.29 -5.25 0.13
N HIS A 80 4.38 -5.08 1.08
CA HIS A 80 3.65 -6.17 1.71
C HIS A 80 2.36 -6.57 0.99
N LEU A 81 1.92 -5.84 -0.04
CA LEU A 81 0.68 -6.19 -0.77
C LEU A 81 0.72 -7.57 -1.42
N VAL A 82 1.92 -8.11 -1.67
CA VAL A 82 2.11 -9.42 -2.31
C VAL A 82 2.02 -10.61 -1.34
N GLU A 83 2.04 -10.36 -0.02
CA GLU A 83 2.03 -11.40 1.02
C GLU A 83 0.76 -12.25 0.98
N TYR A 84 -0.39 -11.61 0.76
CA TYR A 84 -1.67 -12.29 0.65
C TYR A 84 -2.16 -12.31 -0.79
N GLU A 85 -2.78 -13.41 -1.20
CA GLU A 85 -3.28 -13.56 -2.58
C GLU A 85 -4.32 -12.49 -2.93
N ILE A 86 -5.22 -12.17 -1.99
CA ILE A 86 -6.32 -11.23 -2.21
C ILE A 86 -5.82 -9.80 -2.47
N THR A 87 -4.83 -9.35 -1.70
CA THR A 87 -4.20 -8.02 -1.89
C THR A 87 -3.30 -8.01 -3.12
N ARG A 88 -2.62 -9.12 -3.42
CA ARG A 88 -1.76 -9.24 -4.61
C ARG A 88 -2.56 -9.13 -5.90
N LYS A 89 -3.68 -9.86 -6.00
CA LYS A 89 -4.58 -9.80 -7.16
C LYS A 89 -5.23 -8.43 -7.34
N ALA A 90 -5.34 -7.64 -6.27
CA ALA A 90 -5.86 -6.29 -6.36
C ALA A 90 -4.85 -5.28 -6.96
N ILE A 91 -3.55 -5.60 -6.99
CA ILE A 91 -2.49 -4.65 -7.40
C ILE A 91 -2.74 -4.05 -8.80
N PRO A 92 -3.01 -4.84 -9.86
CA PRO A 92 -3.26 -4.32 -11.21
C PRO A 92 -4.41 -3.31 -11.30
N TYR A 93 -5.40 -3.41 -10.40
CA TYR A 93 -6.62 -2.61 -10.46
C TYR A 93 -6.60 -1.41 -9.51
N ARG A 94 -5.75 -1.46 -8.48
CA ARG A 94 -5.74 -0.47 -7.37
C ARG A 94 -4.48 0.39 -7.32
N ILE A 95 -3.37 -0.07 -7.87
CA ILE A 95 -2.10 0.65 -7.83
C ILE A 95 -1.89 1.37 -9.16
N LYS A 96 -1.61 2.68 -9.12
CA LYS A 96 -1.36 3.47 -10.33
C LYS A 96 0.00 3.13 -10.97
N PRO A 97 0.14 3.23 -12.31
CA PRO A 97 1.37 2.84 -13.00
C PRO A 97 2.66 3.44 -12.44
N TYR A 98 2.66 4.74 -12.13
CA TYR A 98 3.84 5.41 -11.59
C TYR A 98 4.23 4.94 -10.19
N ILE A 99 3.26 4.51 -9.37
CA ILE A 99 3.53 3.94 -8.05
C ILE A 99 4.08 2.53 -8.23
N PHE A 100 3.46 1.75 -9.11
CA PHE A 100 3.88 0.38 -9.39
C PHE A 100 5.31 0.34 -9.93
N GLU A 101 5.65 1.22 -10.86
CA GLU A 101 7.02 1.35 -11.39
C GLU A 101 8.06 1.59 -10.28
N ASP A 102 7.76 2.47 -9.34
CA ASP A 102 8.66 2.80 -8.24
C ASP A 102 8.80 1.66 -7.21
N VAL A 103 7.74 0.87 -6.99
CA VAL A 103 7.76 -0.20 -5.96
C VAL A 103 7.99 -1.60 -6.52
N LYS A 104 8.01 -1.82 -7.84
CA LYS A 104 8.08 -3.17 -8.44
C LYS A 104 9.29 -3.98 -7.98
N THR A 105 10.43 -3.33 -7.74
CA THR A 105 11.66 -3.98 -7.26
C THR A 105 11.51 -4.47 -5.80
N LEU A 106 10.71 -3.79 -4.97
CA LEU A 106 10.36 -4.26 -3.64
C LEU A 106 9.45 -5.49 -3.73
N LEU A 107 8.50 -5.49 -4.67
CA LEU A 107 7.63 -6.65 -4.92
C LEU A 107 8.44 -7.85 -5.42
N GLU A 108 9.40 -7.63 -6.31
CA GLU A 108 10.35 -8.66 -6.77
C GLU A 108 11.13 -9.24 -5.60
N TRP A 109 11.66 -8.39 -4.73
CA TRP A 109 12.41 -8.81 -3.54
C TRP A 109 11.57 -9.68 -2.61
N MET A 110 10.32 -9.29 -2.36
CA MET A 110 9.39 -10.07 -1.55
C MET A 110 9.05 -11.42 -2.18
N LEU A 111 8.92 -11.45 -3.51
CA LEU A 111 8.62 -12.65 -4.28
C LEU A 111 9.85 -13.40 -4.79
N ARG A 112 11.06 -13.10 -4.30
CA ARG A 112 12.33 -13.70 -4.79
C ARG A 112 12.37 -15.23 -4.74
N LYS A 113 11.62 -15.85 -3.82
CA LYS A 113 11.48 -17.30 -3.70
C LYS A 113 10.44 -17.90 -4.67
N ASN A 114 9.63 -17.07 -5.31
CA ASN A 114 8.58 -17.44 -6.25
C ASN A 114 8.57 -16.50 -7.47
N LYS A 115 9.64 -16.57 -8.28
CA LYS A 115 9.85 -15.70 -9.44
C LYS A 115 8.71 -15.77 -10.47
N GLU A 116 8.11 -16.95 -10.65
CA GLU A 116 6.98 -17.13 -11.56
C GLU A 116 5.74 -16.36 -11.12
N LEU A 117 5.53 -16.20 -9.81
CA LEU A 117 4.45 -15.38 -9.29
C LEU A 117 4.69 -13.89 -9.54
N TYR A 118 5.94 -13.43 -9.43
CA TYR A 118 6.29 -12.05 -9.77
C TYR A 118 6.10 -11.77 -11.27
N LYS A 119 6.55 -12.68 -12.15
CA LYS A 119 6.31 -12.55 -13.60
C LYS A 119 4.83 -12.44 -13.94
N LYS A 120 4.01 -13.33 -13.38
CA LYS A 120 2.55 -13.28 -13.56
C LYS A 120 1.93 -11.97 -13.10
N LEU A 121 2.41 -11.43 -11.97
CA LEU A 121 1.96 -10.12 -11.49
C LEU A 121 2.30 -9.01 -12.49
N ILE A 122 3.52 -9.00 -13.05
CA ILE A 122 3.94 -8.02 -14.05
C ILE A 122 3.12 -8.16 -15.34
N GLU A 123 2.93 -9.39 -15.83
CA GLU A 123 2.12 -9.68 -17.02
C GLU A 123 0.66 -9.20 -16.85
N GLU A 124 0.04 -9.53 -15.70
CA GLU A 124 -1.31 -9.09 -15.38
C GLU A 124 -1.39 -7.57 -15.27
N TYR A 125 -0.42 -6.94 -14.58
CA TYR A 125 -0.36 -5.49 -14.43
C TYR A 125 -0.27 -4.79 -15.79
N ASN A 126 0.63 -5.26 -16.66
CA ASN A 126 0.80 -4.75 -18.02
C ASN A 126 -0.47 -4.90 -18.86
N GLY A 127 -1.13 -6.06 -18.78
CA GLY A 127 -2.38 -6.31 -19.50
C GLY A 127 -3.53 -5.38 -19.05
N VAL A 128 -3.67 -5.14 -17.75
CA VAL A 128 -4.74 -4.29 -17.19
C VAL A 128 -4.48 -2.80 -17.43
N ASN A 129 -3.23 -2.35 -17.30
CA ASN A 129 -2.87 -0.93 -17.33
C ASN A 129 -2.32 -0.44 -18.67
N ASN A 130 -2.20 -1.34 -19.66
CA ASN A 130 -1.57 -1.06 -20.96
C ASN A 130 -0.14 -0.50 -20.81
N THR A 131 0.63 -1.11 -19.91
CA THR A 131 2.04 -0.78 -19.63
C THR A 131 2.98 -1.85 -20.21
N ASN A 132 4.28 -1.55 -20.24
CA ASN A 132 5.33 -2.47 -20.74
C ASN A 132 6.46 -2.62 -19.72
N PHE A 133 6.13 -2.87 -18.46
CA PHE A 133 7.15 -3.07 -17.43
C PHE A 133 7.89 -4.40 -17.65
N GLU A 134 9.21 -4.33 -17.59
CA GLU A 134 10.08 -5.50 -17.60
C GLU A 134 10.10 -6.17 -16.21
N CYS A 135 10.20 -7.50 -16.24
CA CYS A 135 10.43 -8.37 -15.08
C CYS A 135 11.88 -8.32 -14.62
#